data_AF-A0A9W6QZ48-F1
#
_entry.id   AF-A0A9W6QZ48-F1
#
_cell.length_a   1.000
_cell.length_b   1.000
_cell.length_c   1.000
_cell.angle_alpha   90.00
_cell.angle_beta   90.00
_cell.angle_gamma   90.00
#
_symmetry.space_group_name_H-M   'P 1'
#
loop_
_entity.id
_entity.type
_entity.pdbx_description
1 polymer ?
#
loop_
_entity_poly.entity_id
_entity_poly.type
_entity_poly.pdbx_seq_one_letter_code
_entity_poly.pdbx_strand_id
1 'polypeptide(L)'
;MRDILTTMTDHIHVDPAALREAAGAAGRIGNQLHADVRAHAPHLVDSGAAGGWAASQALGDCADAWETELTRSAQTLHTTSNDLARAAGRYGDVERAIVDVLRDFWRELGDAK
;
A
#
# COMPACT_ATOMS: atom_id res chain seq x y z
N MET A 1 -11.68 -16.78 29.33
CA MET A 1 -11.07 -15.44 29.10
C MET A 1 -10.28 -15.41 27.80
N ARG A 2 -9.33 -16.35 27.57
CA ARG A 2 -8.62 -16.49 26.28
C ARG A 2 -9.58 -16.80 25.13
N ASP A 3 -10.48 -17.77 25.32
CA ASP A 3 -11.37 -18.23 24.23
C ASP A 3 -12.31 -17.15 23.68
N ILE A 4 -12.98 -16.36 24.54
CA ILE A 4 -13.93 -15.32 24.10
C ILE A 4 -13.21 -14.17 23.37
N LEU A 5 -12.04 -13.74 23.86
CA LEU A 5 -11.22 -12.74 23.17
C LEU A 5 -10.72 -13.28 21.83
N THR A 6 -10.31 -14.55 21.77
CA THR A 6 -9.84 -15.20 20.52
C THR A 6 -10.96 -15.30 19.49
N THR A 7 -12.18 -15.70 19.90
CA THR A 7 -13.34 -15.81 19.00
C THR A 7 -13.83 -14.44 18.50
N MET A 8 -13.68 -13.38 19.27
CA MET A 8 -14.02 -12.02 18.81
C MET A 8 -12.99 -11.46 17.83
N THR A 9 -11.70 -11.71 18.04
CA THR A 9 -10.66 -11.35 17.06
C THR A 9 -10.89 -12.09 15.73
N ASP A 10 -11.33 -13.36 15.78
CA ASP A 10 -11.74 -14.13 14.59
C ASP A 10 -12.96 -13.56 13.83
N HIS A 11 -13.80 -12.75 14.49
CA HIS A 11 -14.98 -12.12 13.87
C HIS A 11 -14.68 -10.81 13.12
N ILE A 12 -13.49 -10.23 13.32
CA ILE A 12 -13.00 -9.13 12.49
C ILE A 12 -12.36 -9.77 11.26
N HIS A 13 -13.10 -9.83 10.14
CA HIS A 13 -12.64 -10.42 8.88
C HIS A 13 -11.44 -9.70 8.23
N VAL A 14 -10.94 -8.63 8.83
CA VAL A 14 -9.85 -7.81 8.29
C VAL A 14 -8.67 -7.87 9.25
N ASP A 15 -7.62 -8.59 8.85
CA ASP A 15 -6.36 -8.69 9.59
C ASP A 15 -5.51 -7.40 9.38
N PRO A 16 -5.29 -6.59 10.42
CA PRO A 16 -4.45 -5.40 10.32
C PRO A 16 -2.99 -5.71 10.00
N ALA A 17 -2.48 -6.90 10.35
CA ALA A 17 -1.13 -7.32 10.01
C ALA A 17 -1.01 -7.58 8.50
N ALA A 18 -1.93 -8.35 7.92
CA ALA A 18 -2.00 -8.56 6.48
C ALA A 18 -2.13 -7.24 5.69
N LEU A 19 -2.93 -6.27 6.18
CA LEU A 19 -3.02 -4.94 5.56
C LEU A 19 -1.68 -4.18 5.60
N ARG A 20 -0.92 -4.26 6.70
CA ARG A 20 0.42 -3.65 6.79
C ARG A 20 1.42 -4.31 5.86
N GLU A 21 1.36 -5.63 5.74
CA GLU A 21 2.20 -6.37 4.81
C GLU A 21 1.92 -5.97 3.36
N ALA A 22 0.64 -5.91 2.98
CA ALA A 22 0.20 -5.44 1.68
C ALA A 22 0.61 -3.99 1.42
N ALA A 23 0.48 -3.10 2.41
CA ALA A 23 0.98 -1.73 2.33
C ALA A 23 2.49 -1.69 2.05
N GLY A 24 3.27 -2.45 2.84
CA GLY A 24 4.71 -2.54 2.65
C GLY A 24 5.11 -3.08 1.28
N ALA A 25 4.40 -4.09 0.77
CA ALA A 25 4.62 -4.63 -0.57
C ALA A 25 4.33 -3.59 -1.66
N ALA A 26 3.17 -2.92 -1.60
CA ALA A 26 2.80 -1.86 -2.54
C ALA A 26 3.82 -0.71 -2.53
N GLY A 27 4.26 -0.28 -1.34
CA GLY A 27 5.29 0.75 -1.21
C GLY A 27 6.64 0.34 -1.81
N ARG A 28 7.09 -0.90 -1.58
CA ARG A 28 8.32 -1.42 -2.19
C ARG A 28 8.24 -1.47 -3.72
N ILE A 29 7.14 -1.99 -4.27
CA ILE A 29 6.93 -2.07 -5.72
C ILE A 29 6.86 -0.65 -6.32
N GLY A 30 6.13 0.26 -5.67
CA GLY A 30 6.04 1.66 -6.11
C GLY A 30 7.40 2.36 -6.14
N ASN A 31 8.23 2.17 -5.10
CA ASN A 31 9.58 2.71 -5.04
C ASN A 31 10.49 2.12 -6.13
N GLN A 32 10.45 0.80 -6.31
CA GLN A 32 11.25 0.13 -7.33
C GLN A 32 10.87 0.62 -8.72
N LEU A 33 9.57 0.66 -9.03
CA LEU A 33 9.07 1.14 -10.31
C LEU A 33 9.49 2.59 -10.58
N HIS A 34 9.39 3.45 -9.56
CA HIS A 34 9.84 4.84 -9.69
C HIS A 34 11.34 4.95 -9.96
N ALA A 35 12.15 4.14 -9.28
CA ALA A 35 13.59 4.09 -9.49
C ALA A 35 13.95 3.58 -10.91
N ASP A 36 13.27 2.53 -11.36
CA ASP A 36 13.48 1.94 -12.68
C ASP A 36 13.12 2.94 -13.80
N VAL A 37 11.98 3.63 -13.68
CA VAL A 37 11.60 4.69 -14.63
C VAL A 37 12.67 5.76 -14.68
N ARG A 38 13.13 6.25 -13.53
CA ARG A 38 14.16 7.30 -13.47
C ARG A 38 15.50 6.85 -14.06
N ALA A 39 15.85 5.58 -13.90
CA ALA A 39 17.08 5.02 -14.45
C ALA A 39 17.01 4.80 -15.96
N HIS A 40 15.84 4.44 -16.50
CA HIS A 40 15.70 3.97 -17.87
C HIS A 40 15.05 4.96 -18.84
N ALA A 41 14.21 5.89 -18.38
CA ALA A 41 13.57 6.89 -19.24
C ALA A 41 14.55 7.71 -20.08
N PRO A 42 15.69 8.21 -19.55
CA PRO A 42 16.65 8.98 -20.35
C PRO A 42 17.20 8.22 -21.57
N HIS A 43 17.41 6.91 -21.44
CA HIS A 43 17.94 6.08 -22.53
C HIS A 43 16.94 5.88 -23.67
N LEU A 44 15.63 5.90 -23.36
CA LEU A 44 14.58 5.78 -24.36
C LEU A 44 14.42 7.08 -25.14
N VAL A 45 14.49 8.23 -24.46
CA VAL A 45 14.46 9.56 -25.09
C VAL A 45 15.67 9.78 -26.01
N ASP A 46 16.88 9.40 -25.55
CA ASP A 46 18.10 9.51 -26.36
C ASP A 46 18.02 8.65 -27.64
N SER A 47 17.38 7.48 -27.58
CA SER A 47 17.22 6.60 -28.73
C SER A 47 16.28 7.16 -29.81
N GLY A 48 15.26 7.93 -29.41
CA GLY A 48 14.39 8.66 -30.33
C GLY A 48 15.05 9.90 -30.92
N ALA A 49 15.91 10.57 -30.14
CA ALA A 49 16.65 11.76 -30.55
C ALA A 49 17.86 11.46 -31.47
N ALA A 50 18.34 10.22 -31.50
CA ALA A 50 19.53 9.80 -32.27
C ALA A 50 19.43 10.01 -33.80
N GLY A 51 18.22 10.25 -34.32
CA GLY A 51 17.99 10.76 -35.68
C GLY A 51 18.35 9.81 -36.83
N GLY A 52 17.77 10.06 -37.99
CA GLY A 52 18.13 9.39 -39.26
C GLY A 52 17.17 8.29 -39.73
N TRP A 53 16.20 7.87 -38.91
CA TRP A 53 15.21 6.86 -39.28
C TRP A 53 13.80 7.41 -39.10
N ALA A 54 12.89 7.14 -40.04
CA ALA A 54 11.49 7.59 -39.94
C ALA A 54 10.80 7.10 -38.64
N ALA A 55 11.28 6.00 -38.05
CA ALA A 55 10.76 5.44 -36.82
C ALA A 55 11.25 6.13 -35.54
N SER A 56 12.31 6.96 -35.60
CA SER A 56 12.93 7.57 -34.41
C SER A 56 11.96 8.48 -33.64
N GLN A 57 11.13 9.25 -34.35
CA GLN A 57 10.09 10.08 -33.74
C GLN A 57 9.06 9.22 -32.98
N ALA A 58 8.56 8.16 -33.63
CA ALA A 58 7.57 7.26 -33.02
C ALA A 58 8.12 6.49 -31.81
N LEU A 59 9.42 6.19 -31.80
CA LEU A 59 10.10 5.59 -30.65
C LEU A 59 10.21 6.59 -29.49
N GLY A 60 10.52 7.86 -29.77
CA GLY A 60 10.51 8.93 -28.76
C GLY A 60 9.11 9.15 -28.15
N ASP A 61 8.09 9.29 -28.99
CA ASP A 61 6.71 9.46 -28.51
C ASP A 61 6.23 8.26 -27.67
N CYS A 62 6.64 7.04 -28.06
CA CYS A 62 6.39 5.83 -27.29
C CYS A 62 7.10 5.88 -25.92
N ALA A 63 8.40 6.24 -25.90
CA ALA A 63 9.17 6.38 -24.67
C ALA A 63 8.51 7.32 -23.66
N ASP A 64 8.08 8.50 -24.10
CA ASP A 64 7.43 9.51 -23.27
C ASP A 64 6.09 9.01 -22.70
N ALA A 65 5.32 8.28 -23.52
CA ALA A 65 4.07 7.66 -23.08
C ALA A 65 4.31 6.59 -22.01
N TRP A 66 5.31 5.72 -22.19
CA TRP A 66 5.69 4.72 -21.20
C TRP A 66 6.19 5.35 -19.90
N GLU A 67 7.04 6.37 -19.97
CA GLU A 67 7.49 7.10 -18.78
C GLU A 67 6.31 7.67 -17.98
N THR A 68 5.35 8.28 -18.69
CA THR A 68 4.14 8.85 -18.09
C THR A 68 3.30 7.79 -17.38
N GLU A 69 3.01 6.66 -18.04
CA GLU A 69 2.18 5.60 -17.48
C GLU A 69 2.85 4.88 -16.30
N LEU A 70 4.15 4.61 -16.39
CA LEU A 70 4.88 3.95 -15.31
C LEU A 70 5.02 4.88 -14.09
N THR A 71 5.24 6.17 -14.31
CA THR A 71 5.23 7.18 -13.23
C THR A 71 3.86 7.23 -12.53
N ARG A 72 2.77 7.25 -13.29
CA ARG A 72 1.40 7.22 -12.74
C ARG A 72 1.13 5.93 -11.96
N SER A 73 1.61 4.79 -12.46
CA SER A 73 1.50 3.49 -11.80
C SER A 73 2.25 3.48 -10.46
N ALA A 74 3.47 4.03 -10.43
CA ALA A 74 4.25 4.16 -9.20
C ALA A 74 3.53 5.05 -8.17
N GLN A 75 2.95 6.18 -8.60
CA GLN A 75 2.16 7.05 -7.72
C GLN A 75 0.92 6.34 -7.17
N THR A 76 0.22 5.57 -8.00
CA THR A 76 -0.96 4.78 -7.60
C THR A 76 -0.60 3.75 -6.53
N LEU A 77 0.55 3.08 -6.68
CA LEU A 77 1.06 2.12 -5.69
C LEU A 77 1.39 2.80 -4.35
N HIS A 78 1.97 4.00 -4.37
CA HIS A 78 2.22 4.78 -3.16
C HIS A 78 0.92 5.19 -2.46
N THR A 79 -0.07 5.67 -3.20
CA THR A 79 -1.39 6.01 -2.66
C THR A 79 -2.04 4.77 -2.03
N THR A 80 -2.04 3.65 -2.74
CA THR A 80 -2.58 2.37 -2.25
C THR A 80 -1.87 1.91 -0.97
N SER A 81 -0.53 1.99 -0.94
CA SER A 81 0.27 1.70 0.25
C SER A 81 -0.18 2.53 1.45
N ASN A 82 -0.32 3.84 1.27
CA ASN A 82 -0.75 4.74 2.33
C ASN A 82 -2.17 4.45 2.82
N ASP A 83 -3.09 4.17 1.90
CA ASP A 83 -4.48 3.88 2.24
C ASP A 83 -4.60 2.55 3.01
N LEU A 84 -3.85 1.53 2.62
CA LEU A 84 -3.75 0.25 3.33
C LEU A 84 -3.17 0.44 4.73
N ALA A 85 -2.10 1.23 4.87
CA ALA A 85 -1.50 1.52 6.17
C ALA A 85 -2.47 2.27 7.10
N ARG A 86 -3.22 3.24 6.57
CA ARG A 86 -4.27 3.94 7.34
C ARG A 86 -5.41 3.00 7.73
N ALA A 87 -5.84 2.13 6.83
CA ALA A 87 -6.86 1.13 7.13
C ALA A 87 -6.41 0.21 8.27
N ALA A 88 -5.19 -0.31 8.20
CA ALA A 88 -4.61 -1.15 9.26
C ALA A 88 -4.56 -0.42 10.62
N GLY A 89 -4.21 0.87 10.62
CA GLY A 89 -4.23 1.71 11.82
C GLY A 89 -5.63 1.76 12.44
N ARG A 90 -6.64 2.10 11.64
CA ARG A 90 -8.05 2.20 12.10
C ARG A 90 -8.58 0.89 12.65
N TYR A 91 -8.34 -0.23 11.98
CA TYR A 91 -8.76 -1.54 12.51
C TYR A 91 -8.07 -1.87 13.83
N GLY A 92 -6.77 -1.58 13.95
CA GLY A 92 -6.05 -1.75 15.21
C GLY A 92 -6.49 -0.82 16.34
N ASP A 93 -6.99 0.39 16.03
CA ASP A 93 -7.60 1.30 17.01
C ASP A 93 -8.95 0.75 17.50
N VAL A 94 -9.80 0.28 16.58
CA VAL A 94 -11.11 -0.31 16.91
C VAL A 94 -10.94 -1.56 17.77
N GLU A 95 -10.02 -2.46 17.40
CA GLU A 95 -9.73 -3.67 18.18
C GLU A 95 -9.32 -3.32 19.62
N ARG A 96 -8.40 -2.37 19.80
CA ARG A 96 -8.00 -1.90 21.13
C ARG A 96 -9.17 -1.32 21.93
N ALA A 97 -9.98 -0.47 21.31
CA ALA A 97 -11.14 0.13 21.97
C ALA A 97 -12.14 -0.93 22.46
N ILE A 98 -12.40 -1.95 21.66
CA ILE A 98 -13.27 -3.08 22.02
C ILE A 98 -12.69 -3.86 23.20
N VAL A 99 -11.38 -4.19 23.15
CA VAL A 99 -10.70 -4.91 24.22
C VAL A 99 -10.73 -4.11 25.53
N ASP A 100 -10.54 -2.80 25.47
CA ASP A 100 -10.58 -1.92 26.64
C ASP A 100 -11.99 -1.86 27.25
N VAL A 101 -13.03 -1.66 26.43
CA VAL A 101 -14.44 -1.68 26.88
C VAL A 101 -14.79 -3.00 27.57
N LEU A 102 -14.41 -4.14 26.98
CA LEU A 102 -14.66 -5.45 27.58
C LEU A 102 -13.90 -5.63 28.89
N ARG A 103 -12.65 -5.17 28.95
CA ARG A 103 -11.84 -5.24 30.17
C ARG A 103 -12.46 -4.43 31.30
N ASP A 104 -12.99 -3.25 31.00
CA ASP A 104 -13.62 -2.38 31.99
C ASP A 104 -14.96 -2.97 32.46
N PHE A 105 -15.81 -3.43 31.55
CA PHE A 105 -17.06 -4.12 31.88
C PHE A 105 -16.85 -5.31 32.83
N TRP A 106 -15.83 -6.13 32.58
CA TRP A 106 -15.52 -7.26 33.47
C TRP A 106 -14.97 -6.84 34.84
N ARG A 107 -14.26 -5.71 34.91
CA ARG A 107 -13.77 -5.16 36.18
C ARG A 107 -14.95 -4.72 37.04
N GLU A 108 -15.91 -4.00 36.45
CA GLU A 108 -17.15 -3.58 37.10
C GLU A 108 -17.99 -4.76 37.60
N LEU A 109 -18.13 -5.83 36.80
CA LEU A 109 -18.83 -7.05 37.21
C LEU A 109 -18.11 -7.81 38.33
N GLY A 110 -16.78 -7.76 38.36
CA GLY A 110 -15.96 -8.37 39.39
C GLY A 110 -16.03 -7.64 40.73
N ASP A 111 -16.04 -6.31 40.70
CA ASP A 111 -16.16 -5.45 41.88
C ASP A 111 -17.59 -5.42 42.45
N ALA A 112 -18.59 -5.87 41.69
CA ALA A 112 -19.98 -6.00 42.11
C ALA A 112 -20.29 -7.29 42.91
N LYS A 113 -19.27 -8.08 43.28
CA LYS A 113 -19.37 -9.28 44.13
C LYS A 113 -18.57 -9.12 45.43
#